data_AF-A0AAW3UM86-F1
#
_entry.id   AF-A0AAW3UM86-F1
#
_cell.length_a   1.000
_cell.length_b   1.000
_cell.length_c   1.000
_cell.angle_alpha   90.00
_cell.angle_beta   90.00
_cell.angle_gamma   90.00
#
_symmetry.space_group_name_H-M   'P 1'
#
loop_
_entity.id
_entity.type
_entity.pdbx_description
1 polymer ?
#
loop_
_entity_poly.entity_id
_entity_poly.type
_entity_poly.pdbx_seq_one_letter_code
_entity_poly.pdbx_strand_id
1 'polypeptide(L)' 'MADANLNALHAHPERHATVQELMRWRPAPKPGRPWRTPRFFPWLRIAGMWLEQAGFPPGQRVRIQVEHGRLVITPD' A
#
# COMPACT_ATOMS: atom_id res chain seq x y z
N MET A 1 -38.92 -10.01 17.49
CA MET A 1 -38.09 -8.94 16.89
C MET A 1 -36.73 -9.55 16.63
N ALA A 2 -36.31 -9.65 15.36
CA ALA A 2 -35.06 -10.30 15.00
C ALA A 2 -33.91 -9.31 15.25
N ASP A 3 -33.02 -9.70 16.16
CA ASP A 3 -31.77 -9.00 16.42
C ASP A 3 -30.92 -9.02 15.14
N ALA A 4 -30.78 -7.86 14.51
CA ALA A 4 -30.00 -7.67 13.29
C ALA A 4 -28.50 -7.67 13.62
N ASN A 5 -27.99 -8.84 14.00
CA ASN A 5 -26.57 -9.07 14.27
C ASN A 5 -25.82 -9.41 12.96
N LEU A 6 -25.97 -8.57 11.94
CA LEU A 6 -25.36 -8.75 10.61
C LEU A 6 -24.07 -7.93 10.39
N ASN A 7 -23.71 -7.01 11.31
CA ASN A 7 -22.57 -6.10 11.12
C ASN A 7 -21.28 -6.50 11.86
N ALA A 8 -21.27 -7.59 12.64
CA ALA A 8 -20.09 -8.02 13.40
C ALA A 8 -19.01 -8.77 12.56
N LEU A 9 -19.25 -9.02 11.26
CA LEU A 9 -18.44 -9.93 10.46
C LEU A 9 -17.16 -9.34 9.84
N HIS A 10 -16.92 -8.02 9.94
CA HIS A 10 -15.71 -7.37 9.38
C HIS A 10 -14.67 -6.97 10.45
N ALA A 11 -14.62 -7.71 11.56
CA ALA A 11 -13.89 -7.41 12.79
C ALA A 11 -12.35 -7.63 12.71
N HIS A 12 -11.71 -7.09 11.67
CA HIS A 12 -10.26 -6.95 11.68
C HIS A 12 -9.88 -5.48 11.52
N PRO A 13 -9.97 -4.71 12.61
CA PRO A 13 -9.62 -3.29 12.60
C PRO A 13 -8.16 -3.05 12.24
N GLU A 14 -7.32 -4.08 12.36
CA GLU A 14 -5.89 -4.01 12.19
C GLU A 14 -5.36 -5.05 11.21
N ARG A 15 -4.44 -4.60 10.34
CA ARG A 15 -3.70 -5.42 9.38
C ARG A 15 -2.24 -5.04 9.47
N HIS A 16 -1.39 -6.06 9.52
CA HIS A 16 0.06 -5.89 9.51
C HIS A 16 0.59 -6.12 8.11
N ALA A 17 1.50 -5.28 7.68
CA ALA A 17 2.25 -5.44 6.45
C ALA A 17 3.73 -5.15 6.73
N THR A 18 4.60 -5.98 6.16
CA THR A 18 6.05 -5.79 6.29
C THR A 18 6.52 -4.85 5.19
N VAL A 19 7.29 -3.83 5.56
CA VAL A 19 8.02 -3.01 4.58
C VAL A 19 9.08 -3.90 3.94
N GLN A 20 8.91 -4.17 2.65
CA GLN A 20 9.84 -4.96 1.86
C GLN A 20 10.87 -4.05 1.23
N GLU A 21 12.01 -4.62 0.83
CA GLU A 21 12.95 -3.94 -0.03
C GLU A 21 12.66 -4.33 -1.48
N LEU A 22 12.47 -3.34 -2.35
CA LEU A 22 12.23 -3.57 -3.77
C LEU A 22 13.36 -2.97 -4.61
N MET A 23 13.90 -3.78 -5.52
CA MET A 23 14.86 -3.31 -6.50
C MET A 23 14.14 -2.55 -7.62
N ARG A 24 14.54 -1.30 -7.89
CA ARG A 24 14.10 -0.64 -9.12
C ARG A 24 14.84 -1.24 -10.29
N TRP A 25 14.16 -2.08 -11.09
CA TRP A 25 14.72 -2.53 -12.35
C TRP A 25 15.11 -1.32 -13.19
N ARG A 26 16.36 -1.31 -13.64
CA ARG A 26 16.88 -0.29 -14.55
C ARG A 26 17.22 -0.99 -15.86
N PRO A 27 16.85 -0.41 -17.00
CA PRO A 27 17.34 -0.90 -18.28
C PRO A 27 18.86 -0.89 -18.29
N ALA A 28 19.45 -1.81 -19.05
CA ALA A 28 20.88 -1.81 -19.29
C ALA A 28 21.33 -0.42 -19.77
N PRO A 29 22.51 0.05 -19.31
CA PRO A 29 23.05 1.32 -19.78
C PRO A 29 23.23 1.29 -21.31
N LYS A 30 23.05 2.46 -21.94
CA LYS A 30 23.42 2.64 -23.36
C LYS A 30 24.91 2.30 -23.55
N PRO A 31 25.32 1.85 -24.75
CA PRO A 31 26.73 1.58 -25.05
C PRO A 31 27.62 2.77 -24.64
N GLY A 32 28.72 2.49 -23.93
CA GLY A 32 29.65 3.52 -23.44
C GLY A 32 29.30 4.17 -22.10
N ARG A 33 28.23 3.74 -21.41
CA ARG A 33 27.92 4.17 -20.03
C ARG A 33 28.21 3.03 -19.04
N PRO A 34 28.81 3.33 -17.86
CA PRO A 34 29.02 2.32 -16.83
C PRO A 34 27.67 1.83 -16.28
N TRP A 35 27.63 0.55 -15.89
CA TRP A 35 26.50 -0.02 -15.20
C TRP A 35 26.34 0.67 -13.84
N ARG A 36 25.15 1.21 -13.55
CA ARG A 36 24.86 1.82 -12.26
C ARG A 36 24.30 0.76 -11.32
N THR A 37 24.78 0.72 -10.09
CA THR A 37 24.25 -0.16 -9.04
C THR A 37 22.73 -0.04 -8.96
N PRO A 38 21.99 -1.16 -8.94
CA PRO A 38 20.55 -1.15 -8.73
C PRO A 38 20.23 -0.37 -7.47
N ARG A 39 19.18 0.47 -7.53
CA ARG A 39 18.70 1.18 -6.34
C ARG A 39 17.56 0.39 -5.73
N PHE A 40 17.76 0.02 -4.48
CA PHE A 40 16.74 -0.55 -3.62
C PHE A 40 15.98 0.57 -2.91
N PHE A 41 14.70 0.34 -2.64
CA PHE A 41 13.85 1.28 -1.92
C PHE A 41 12.84 0.53 -1.05
N PRO A 42 12.39 1.14 0.07
CA PRO A 42 11.34 0.56 0.89
C PRO A 42 10.03 0.53 0.10
N TRP A 43 9.37 -0.61 0.12
CA TRP A 43 8.11 -0.86 -0.56
C TRP A 43 7.10 -1.43 0.43
N LEU A 44 5.98 -0.75 0.57
CA LEU A 44 4.85 -1.20 1.37
C LEU A 44 3.68 -1.48 0.44
N ARG A 45 3.11 -2.69 0.53
CA ARG A 45 1.92 -3.09 -0.25
C ARG A 45 0.78 -3.42 0.70
N ILE A 46 -0.34 -2.74 0.50
CA ILE A 46 -1.61 -3.00 1.18
C ILE A 46 -2.59 -3.47 0.09
N ALA A 47 -3.13 -4.68 0.22
CA ALA A 47 -4.03 -5.26 -0.77
C ALA A 47 -5.07 -6.16 -0.10
N GLY A 48 -6.26 -6.22 -0.70
CA GLY A 48 -7.35 -7.11 -0.30
C GLY A 48 -8.72 -6.44 -0.44
N MET A 49 -9.78 -7.26 -0.53
CA MET A 49 -11.17 -6.80 -0.66
C MET A 49 -11.62 -5.91 0.51
N TRP A 50 -10.95 -6.01 1.66
CA TRP A 50 -11.21 -5.17 2.83
C TRP A 50 -10.92 -3.68 2.58
N LEU A 51 -10.10 -3.34 1.57
CA LEU A 51 -9.85 -1.94 1.20
C LEU A 51 -11.12 -1.27 0.63
N GLU A 52 -11.87 -1.98 -0.21
CA GLU A 52 -13.14 -1.46 -0.74
C GLU A 52 -14.15 -1.26 0.39
N GLN A 53 -14.22 -2.21 1.32
CA GLN A 53 -15.05 -2.12 2.53
C GLN A 53 -14.65 -0.97 3.45
N ALA A 54 -13.35 -0.60 3.47
CA ALA A 54 -12.83 0.54 4.20
C ALA A 54 -13.00 1.88 3.46
N GLY A 55 -13.69 1.90 2.31
CA GLY A 55 -13.95 3.11 1.54
C GLY A 55 -12.85 3.49 0.55
N PHE A 56 -12.03 2.52 0.11
CA PHE A 56 -10.99 2.69 -0.92
C PHE A 56 -11.29 1.81 -2.16
N PRO A 57 -12.34 2.12 -2.96
CA PRO A 57 -12.61 1.45 -4.21
C PRO A 57 -11.47 1.57 -5.24
N PRO A 58 -11.38 0.63 -6.21
CA PRO A 58 -10.40 0.69 -7.29
C PRO A 58 -10.55 1.97 -8.12
N GLY A 59 -9.42 2.55 -8.54
CA GLY A 59 -9.39 3.75 -9.37
C GLY A 59 -9.58 5.06 -8.59
N GLN A 60 -9.90 5.01 -7.30
CA GLN A 60 -9.93 6.20 -6.47
C GLN A 60 -8.52 6.74 -6.19
N ARG A 61 -8.39 8.06 -6.25
CA ARG A 61 -7.19 8.77 -5.80
C ARG A 61 -7.18 8.88 -4.28
N VAL A 62 -6.01 8.70 -3.68
CA VAL A 62 -5.82 8.80 -2.23
C VAL A 62 -4.77 9.86 -1.90
N ARG A 63 -4.99 10.52 -0.77
CA ARG A 63 -4.00 11.38 -0.12
C ARG A 63 -3.20 10.58 0.87
N ILE A 64 -1.87 10.77 0.85
CA ILE A 64 -0.96 10.20 1.85
C ILE A 64 -0.26 11.36 2.54
N GLN A 65 -0.56 11.55 3.83
CA GLN A 65 0.17 12.47 4.68
C GLN A 65 1.34 11.72 5.34
N VAL A 66 2.52 12.31 5.27
CA VAL A 66 3.78 11.70 5.71
C VAL A 66 4.31 12.46 6.91
N GLU A 67 4.44 11.75 8.03
CA GLU A 67 5.05 12.23 9.26
C GLU A 67 6.15 11.24 9.69
N HIS A 68 7.02 11.66 10.61
CA HIS A 68 8.06 10.78 11.13
C HIS A 68 7.41 9.60 11.88
N GLY A 69 7.64 8.37 11.41
CA GLY A 69 7.08 7.15 12.00
C GLY A 69 5.59 6.90 11.72
N ARG A 70 4.93 7.73 10.89
CA ARG A 70 3.48 7.64 10.65
C ARG A 70 3.11 8.02 9.22
N LEU A 71 2.26 7.19 8.61
CA LEU A 71 1.59 7.49 7.33
C LEU A 71 0.08 7.51 7.57
N VAL A 72 -0.59 8.56 7.13
CA VAL A 72 -2.06 8.66 7.17
C VAL A 72 -2.58 8.64 5.74
N ILE A 73 -3.39 7.64 5.41
CA ILE A 73 -3.97 7.45 4.07
C ILE A 73 -5.45 7.78 4.16
N THR A 74 -5.91 8.74 3.35
CA THR A 74 -7.32 9.11 3.25
C THR A 74 -7.78 9.16 1.79
N PRO A 75 -9.05 8.87 1.49
CA PRO A 75 -9.60 9.15 0.16
C PRO A 75 -9.50 10.66 -0.15
N ASP A 76 -9.26 11.01 -1.43
CA ASP A 76 -9.39 12.39 -1.94
C ASP A 76 -10.87 12.75 -2.24
#